data_AF-A0A8T6WK81-F1
#
_entry.id   AF-A0A8T6WK81-F1
#
_cell.length_a   1.000
_cell.length_b   1.000
_cell.length_c   1.000
_cell.angle_alpha   90.00
_cell.angle_beta   90.00
_cell.angle_gamma   90.00
#
_symmetry.space_group_name_H-M   'P 1'
#
loop_
_entity.id
_entity.type
_entity.pdbx_description
1 polymer ?
#
loop_
_entity_poly.entity_id
_entity_poly.type
_entity_poly.pdbx_seq_one_letter_code
_entity_poly.pdbx_strand_id
1 'polypeptide(L)'
;ESLTYLEELREELPLGLRELMEIEGLGPKTALKLHKNLGISSVEELEAAAREGRIRDLEGFGEKTEENILQGIELYRSAQERFLLGYTL
;
A
#
# COMPACT_ATOMS: atom_id res chain seq x y z
N GLU A 1 21.18 -23.26 -17.79
CA GLU A 1 21.14 -22.56 -16.49
C GLU A 1 19.82 -21.81 -16.39
N SER A 2 18.98 -22.20 -15.44
CA SER A 2 17.57 -21.80 -15.34
C SER A 2 17.34 -21.14 -13.98
N LEU A 3 17.83 -19.92 -13.79
CA LEU A 3 17.65 -19.20 -12.52
C LEU A 3 17.64 -17.67 -12.67
N THR A 4 17.25 -17.13 -13.82
CA THR A 4 17.26 -15.65 -14.05
C THR A 4 15.87 -15.08 -14.31
N TYR A 5 14.88 -15.92 -14.61
CA TYR A 5 13.51 -15.46 -14.92
C TYR A 5 12.65 -15.12 -13.69
N LEU A 6 13.16 -15.37 -12.47
CA LEU A 6 12.42 -15.12 -11.22
C LEU A 6 12.80 -13.81 -10.52
N GLU A 7 13.81 -13.10 -11.00
CA GLU A 7 14.24 -11.82 -10.43
C GLU A 7 13.70 -10.62 -11.21
N GLU A 8 13.57 -10.70 -12.53
CA GLU A 8 13.02 -9.59 -13.34
C GLU A 8 11.52 -9.32 -13.05
N LEU A 9 10.76 -10.35 -12.67
CA LEU A 9 9.35 -10.18 -12.25
C LEU A 9 9.22 -9.67 -10.79
N ARG A 10 10.32 -9.64 -10.02
CA ARG A 10 10.33 -9.00 -8.68
C ARG A 10 10.56 -7.49 -8.77
N GLU A 11 11.07 -6.98 -9.88
CA GLU A 11 11.26 -5.54 -10.14
C GLU A 11 10.03 -4.87 -10.76
N GLU A 12 9.08 -5.62 -11.31
CA GLU A 12 7.84 -5.07 -11.89
C GLU A 12 6.70 -4.86 -10.89
N LEU A 13 6.83 -5.30 -9.64
CA LEU A 13 5.95 -4.83 -8.57
C LEU A 13 6.54 -3.50 -8.10
N PRO A 14 5.97 -2.33 -8.50
CA PRO A 14 6.51 -1.05 -8.09
C PRO A 14 6.66 -1.08 -6.56
N LEU A 15 7.80 -0.63 -6.05
CA LEU A 15 8.17 -0.73 -4.62
C LEU A 15 7.00 -0.38 -3.70
N GLY A 16 6.25 0.66 -4.06
CA GLY A 16 5.14 1.07 -3.24
C GLY A 16 3.91 0.16 -3.31
N LEU A 17 3.71 -0.72 -4.32
CA LEU A 17 2.71 -1.80 -4.19
C LEU A 17 3.06 -2.77 -3.06
N ARG A 18 4.36 -2.98 -2.83
CA ARG A 18 4.84 -3.83 -1.73
C ARG A 18 4.62 -3.17 -0.38
N GLU A 19 4.92 -1.87 -0.27
CA GLU A 19 4.65 -1.06 0.93
C GLU A 19 3.13 -0.97 1.21
N LEU A 20 2.32 -0.83 0.16
CA LEU A 20 0.86 -0.84 0.25
C LEU A 20 0.34 -2.18 0.81
N MET A 21 0.99 -3.30 0.49
CA MET A 21 0.65 -4.61 1.07
C MET A 21 1.08 -4.78 2.54
N GLU A 22 1.98 -3.94 3.05
CA GLU A 22 2.35 -3.91 4.48
C GLU A 22 1.35 -3.13 5.34
N ILE A 23 0.50 -2.31 4.73
CA ILE A 23 -0.55 -1.57 5.43
C ILE A 23 -1.66 -2.52 5.89
N GLU A 24 -1.93 -2.53 7.20
CA GLU A 24 -3.04 -3.28 7.76
C GLU A 24 -4.39 -2.86 7.16
N GLY A 25 -5.21 -3.85 6.80
CA GLY A 25 -6.47 -3.62 6.09
C GLY A 25 -6.33 -3.60 4.56
N LEU A 26 -5.11 -3.63 4.03
CA LEU A 26 -4.83 -3.55 2.61
C LEU A 26 -4.25 -4.86 2.07
N GLY A 27 -5.12 -5.86 1.97
CA GLY A 27 -4.73 -7.17 1.44
C GLY A 27 -4.27 -7.12 -0.03
N PRO A 28 -3.58 -8.16 -0.55
CA PRO A 28 -3.02 -8.18 -1.91
C PRO A 28 -4.07 -7.99 -3.01
N LYS A 29 -5.31 -8.47 -2.80
CA LYS A 29 -6.43 -8.21 -3.73
C LYS A 29 -6.84 -6.75 -3.79
N THR A 30 -6.79 -6.06 -2.64
CA THR A 30 -7.15 -4.66 -2.51
C THR A 30 -6.08 -3.77 -3.12
N ALA A 31 -4.82 -3.98 -2.77
CA ALA A 31 -3.68 -3.25 -3.34
C ALA A 31 -3.72 -3.33 -4.87
N LEU A 32 -3.92 -4.52 -5.42
CA LEU A 32 -3.99 -4.72 -6.87
C LEU A 32 -5.18 -3.99 -7.52
N LYS A 33 -6.35 -3.99 -6.87
CA LYS A 33 -7.53 -3.26 -7.36
C LYS A 33 -7.30 -1.75 -7.34
N LEU A 34 -6.76 -1.22 -6.25
CA LEU A 34 -6.45 0.21 -6.10
C LEU A 34 -5.41 0.65 -7.12
N HIS A 35 -4.35 -0.14 -7.30
CA HIS A 35 -3.35 0.11 -8.32
C HIS A 35 -3.93 0.08 -9.74
N LYS A 36 -4.78 -0.90 -10.07
CA LYS A 36 -5.39 -1.00 -11.40
C LYS A 36 -6.45 0.05 -11.70
N ASN A 37 -7.26 0.44 -10.71
CA ASN A 37 -8.37 1.39 -10.92
C ASN A 37 -7.95 2.84 -10.73
N LEU A 38 -7.13 3.13 -9.72
CA LEU A 38 -6.74 4.48 -9.33
C LEU A 38 -5.27 4.80 -9.65
N GLY A 39 -4.48 3.82 -10.11
CA GLY A 39 -3.06 4.02 -10.40
C GLY A 39 -2.18 4.12 -9.15
N ILE A 40 -2.76 3.90 -7.97
CA ILE A 40 -2.08 4.10 -6.68
C ILE A 40 -0.89 3.16 -6.58
N SER A 41 0.28 3.75 -6.42
CA SER A 41 1.55 3.04 -6.35
C SER A 41 2.36 3.40 -5.10
N SER A 42 1.91 4.36 -4.30
CA SER A 42 2.57 4.80 -3.06
C SER A 42 1.59 5.05 -1.92
N VAL A 43 2.11 5.04 -0.68
CA VAL A 43 1.32 5.29 0.54
C VAL A 43 0.66 6.67 0.55
N GLU A 44 1.35 7.69 0.02
CA GLU A 44 0.80 9.06 -0.07
C GLU A 44 -0.39 9.15 -1.03
N GLU A 45 -0.30 8.50 -2.20
CA GLU A 45 -1.39 8.43 -3.17
C GLU A 45 -2.59 7.66 -2.58
N LEU A 46 -2.31 6.60 -1.82
CA LEU A 46 -3.34 5.86 -1.12
C LEU A 46 -4.04 6.72 -0.05
N GLU A 47 -3.27 7.46 0.74
CA GLU A 47 -3.79 8.35 1.77
C GLU A 47 -4.68 9.44 1.16
N ALA A 48 -4.24 10.03 0.04
CA ALA A 48 -5.03 11.00 -0.71
C ALA A 48 -6.32 10.38 -1.24
N ALA A 49 -6.25 9.21 -1.88
CA ALA A 49 -7.44 8.52 -2.40
C ALA A 49 -8.42 8.11 -1.30
N ALA A 50 -7.92 7.71 -0.12
CA ALA A 50 -8.74 7.40 1.04
C ALA A 50 -9.43 8.65 1.59
N ARG A 51 -8.70 9.77 1.73
CA ARG A 51 -9.26 11.06 2.18
C ARG A 51 -10.26 11.67 1.20
N GLU A 52 -10.00 11.51 -0.09
CA GLU A 52 -10.91 11.95 -1.16
C GLU A 52 -12.18 11.09 -1.25
N GLY A 53 -12.27 9.98 -0.51
CA GLY A 53 -13.43 9.09 -0.58
C GLY A 53 -13.47 8.23 -1.85
N ARG A 54 -12.34 8.10 -2.58
CA ARG A 54 -12.29 7.32 -3.82
C ARG A 54 -12.25 5.83 -3.55
N ILE A 55 -11.77 5.43 -2.37
CA ILE A 55 -11.70 4.02 -1.97
C ILE A 55 -13.09 3.49 -1.69
N ARG A 56 -13.92 4.18 -0.90
CA ARG A 56 -15.32 3.75 -0.63
C ARG A 56 -16.22 3.72 -1.87
N ASP A 57 -15.84 4.43 -2.93
CA ASP A 57 -16.59 4.46 -4.21
C ASP A 57 -16.35 3.17 -5.03
N LEU A 58 -15.31 2.40 -4.71
CA LEU A 58 -14.99 1.14 -5.40
C LEU A 58 -15.86 -0.01 -4.89
N GLU A 59 -16.36 -0.81 -5.82
CA GLU A 59 -17.21 -1.96 -5.49
C GLU A 59 -16.46 -3.02 -4.64
N GLY A 60 -16.97 -3.22 -3.43
CA GLY A 60 -16.37 -4.10 -2.41
C GLY A 60 -15.53 -3.38 -1.35
N PHE A 61 -15.44 -2.05 -1.42
CA PHE A 61 -14.82 -1.19 -0.41
C PHE A 61 -15.91 -0.36 0.28
N GLY A 62 -16.10 -0.59 1.58
CA GLY A 62 -17.01 0.23 2.38
C GLY A 62 -16.24 1.33 3.13
N GLU A 63 -16.98 2.24 3.77
CA GLU A 63 -16.41 3.26 4.68
C GLU A 63 -15.52 2.64 5.75
N LYS A 64 -15.92 1.47 6.28
CA LYS A 64 -15.12 0.74 7.26
C LYS A 64 -13.75 0.29 6.72
N THR A 65 -13.67 -0.05 5.43
CA THR A 65 -12.40 -0.43 4.81
C THR A 65 -11.51 0.80 4.62
N GLU A 66 -12.09 1.92 4.23
CA GLU A 66 -11.38 3.19 4.09
C GLU A 66 -10.81 3.68 5.43
N GLU A 67 -11.62 3.63 6.51
CA GLU A 67 -11.14 3.96 7.86
C GLU A 67 -9.99 3.06 8.31
N ASN A 68 -10.11 1.74 8.08
CA ASN A 68 -9.03 0.80 8.39
C ASN A 68 -7.76 1.11 7.60
N ILE A 69 -7.89 1.49 6.33
CA ILE A 69 -6.75 1.87 5.50
C ILE A 69 -6.08 3.13 6.04
N LEU A 70 -6.84 4.17 6.39
CA LEU A 70 -6.30 5.40 6.99
C LEU A 70 -5.57 5.11 8.31
N GLN A 71 -6.14 4.26 9.16
CA GLN A 71 -5.50 3.82 10.40
C GLN A 71 -4.21 3.02 10.13
N GLY A 72 -4.24 2.12 9.14
CA GLY A 72 -3.07 1.35 8.75
C GLY A 72 -1.94 2.23 8.21
N ILE A 73 -2.26 3.29 7.44
CA ILE A 73 -1.29 4.28 6.95
C ILE A 73 -0.64 5.03 8.11
N GLU A 74 -1.42 5.48 9.10
CA GLU A 74 -0.89 6.15 10.30
C GLU A 74 0.06 5.26 11.10
N LEU A 75 -0.31 3.98 11.27
CA LEU A 75 0.53 3.00 11.95
C LEU A 75 1.82 2.71 11.16
N TYR A 76 1.71 2.55 9.84
CA TYR A 76 2.85 2.34 8.96
C TYR A 76 3.83 3.53 9.02
N ARG A 77 3.33 4.76 8.91
CA ARG A 77 4.12 5.99 9.02
C ARG A 77 4.81 6.10 10.38
N SER A 78 4.07 5.83 11.45
CA SER A 78 4.62 5.83 12.81
C SER A 78 5.70 4.76 13.00
N ALA A 79 5.55 3.58 12.39
CA ALA A 79 6.54 2.51 12.44
C ALA A 79 7.82 2.88 11.67
N GLN A 80 7.68 3.47 10.47
CA GLN A 80 8.80 3.97 9.66
C GLN A 80 9.56 5.10 10.37
N GLU A 81 8.85 6.04 10.98
CA GLU A 81 9.47 7.15 11.72
C GLU A 81 10.26 6.63 12.93
N ARG A 82 9.75 5.59 13.61
CA ARG A 82 10.46 4.92 14.71
C ARG A 82 11.67 4.13 14.23
N PHE A 83 11.63 3.57 13.03
CA PHE A 83 12.75 2.85 12.42
C PHE A 83 13.89 3.80 12.05
N LEU A 84 13.57 4.99 11.53
CA LEU A 84 14.54 6.05 11.22
C LEU A 84 15.25 6.60 12.47
N LEU A 85 14.55 6.66 13.61
CA LEU A 85 15.14 7.09 14.89
C LEU A 85 16.05 6.03 15.53
N GLY A 86 15.98 4.76 15.10
CA GLY A 86 16.81 3.67 15.63
C GLY A 86 18.14 3.45 14.89
N TYR A 87 18.32 4.04 13.70
CA TYR A 87 19.49 3.78 12.84
C TYR A 87 20.73 4.63 13.18
N THR A 88 20.74 5.34 14.31
CA THR A 88 21.90 6.16 14.74
C THR A 88 22.78 5.50 15.81
N LEU A 89 23.07 4.19 15.73
CA LEU A 89 24.06 3.54 16.60
C LEU A 89 24.99 2.60 15.83
#